data_AF-A0AAW0S106-F1
#
_entry.id   AF-A0AAW0S106-F1
#
_cell.length_a   1.000
_cell.length_b   1.000
_cell.length_c   1.000
_cell.angle_alpha   90.00
_cell.angle_beta   90.00
_cell.angle_gamma   90.00
#
_symmetry.space_group_name_H-M   'P 1'
#
loop_
_entity.id
_entity.type
_entity.pdbx_description
1 polymer ?
#
loop_
_entity_poly.entity_id
_entity_poly.type
_entity_poly.pdbx_seq_one_letter_code
_entity_poly.pdbx_strand_id
1 'polypeptide(L)'
;MGDRRSARPTAGPSNRPEAQRSSDPKLSRQKHWPFVASFVGGWVQMGQDELKAMCEATYNMPPPCPIDPAILFDLLRIRRLVDDAADLIRREQESQSSPFGRETLGSGIRARLRGQACQKLSEAYRINETLCSMAMTFRSSLDEVSARVVKENPANVDAKYVQVFYEKIPRNTLAASTTLEPLN
;
A
#
# COMPACT_ATOMS: atom_id res chain seq x y z
N MET A 1 36.26 -65.52 13.06
CA MET A 1 36.33 -65.96 11.64
C MET A 1 34.91 -65.98 11.11
N GLY A 2 34.45 -65.19 10.16
CA GLY A 2 35.06 -64.20 9.27
C GLY A 2 33.91 -63.59 8.44
N ASP A 3 34.14 -62.37 7.99
CA ASP A 3 33.19 -61.40 7.44
C ASP A 3 32.22 -61.88 6.33
N ARG A 4 30.96 -61.43 6.42
CA ARG A 4 30.11 -61.16 5.24
C ARG A 4 30.00 -59.66 5.06
N ARG A 5 30.59 -59.17 3.95
CA ARG A 5 30.39 -57.83 3.41
C ARG A 5 28.90 -57.60 3.16
N SER A 6 28.38 -56.45 3.59
CA SER A 6 27.21 -55.85 2.97
C SER A 6 27.33 -54.33 2.94
N ALA A 7 26.95 -53.79 1.79
CA ALA A 7 27.18 -52.46 1.27
C ALA A 7 26.83 -51.29 2.21
N ARG A 8 27.63 -50.22 2.07
CA ARG A 8 27.41 -48.87 2.59
C ARG A 8 26.14 -48.25 1.98
N PRO A 9 25.19 -47.73 2.79
CA PRO A 9 24.24 -46.75 2.31
C PRO A 9 24.81 -45.34 2.48
N THR A 10 24.78 -44.58 1.39
CA THR A 10 25.12 -43.17 1.30
C THR A 10 24.20 -42.32 2.17
N ALA A 11 24.78 -41.46 3.01
CA ALA A 11 24.05 -40.45 3.76
C ALA A 11 23.41 -39.45 2.78
N GLY A 12 22.08 -39.45 2.71
CA GLY A 12 21.31 -38.40 2.04
C GLY A 12 21.41 -37.08 2.82
N PRO A 13 21.21 -35.92 2.17
CA PRO A 13 21.27 -34.63 2.83
C PRO A 13 20.13 -34.51 3.84
N SER A 14 20.50 -34.31 5.11
CA SER A 14 19.62 -34.00 6.22
C SER A 14 18.95 -32.64 5.95
N ASN A 15 17.70 -32.66 5.48
CA ASN A 15 16.82 -31.50 5.43
C ASN A 15 16.62 -30.95 6.85
N ARG A 16 17.31 -29.85 7.20
CA ARG A 16 16.89 -28.98 8.30
C ARG A 16 15.78 -28.08 7.76
N PRO A 17 14.59 -28.04 8.35
CA PRO A 17 13.62 -27.02 7.99
C PRO A 17 14.18 -25.65 8.38
N GLU A 18 14.41 -24.79 7.40
CA GLU A 18 14.66 -23.36 7.55
C GLU A 18 13.45 -22.72 8.25
N ALA A 19 13.44 -22.79 9.57
CA ALA A 19 12.67 -21.88 10.40
C ALA A 19 13.37 -20.51 10.45
N GLN A 20 13.77 -19.97 9.30
CA GLN A 20 14.04 -18.54 9.16
C GLN A 20 12.68 -17.87 9.03
N ARG A 21 12.16 -17.46 10.19
CA ARG A 21 11.07 -16.49 10.31
C ARG A 21 11.50 -15.22 9.57
N SER A 22 11.17 -15.13 8.27
CA SER A 22 10.97 -13.83 7.65
C SER A 22 9.81 -13.21 8.42
N SER A 23 10.08 -12.17 9.18
CA SER A 23 9.04 -11.30 9.72
C SER A 23 8.47 -10.48 8.56
N ASP A 24 7.97 -11.16 7.54
CA ASP A 24 7.20 -10.53 6.48
C ASP A 24 5.97 -9.94 7.16
N PRO A 25 5.71 -8.63 7.02
CA PRO A 25 4.53 -8.04 7.62
C PRO A 25 3.33 -8.77 7.01
N LYS A 26 2.60 -9.46 7.88
CA LYS A 26 1.40 -10.19 7.53
C LYS A 26 0.32 -9.14 7.33
N LEU A 27 -0.06 -8.93 6.07
CA LEU A 27 -1.20 -8.10 5.71
C LEU A 27 -2.41 -8.65 6.46
N SER A 28 -2.92 -7.87 7.40
CA SER A 28 -3.97 -8.31 8.33
C SER A 28 -5.24 -8.76 7.59
N ARG A 29 -5.44 -8.30 6.34
CA ARG A 29 -6.64 -8.52 5.52
C ARG A 29 -6.42 -9.40 4.28
N GLN A 30 -5.31 -10.16 4.20
CA GLN A 30 -4.98 -11.01 3.04
C GLN A 30 -6.03 -12.09 2.70
N LYS A 31 -6.99 -12.36 3.59
CA LYS A 31 -8.08 -13.33 3.34
C LYS A 31 -9.30 -12.74 2.62
N HIS A 32 -9.42 -11.42 2.49
CA HIS A 32 -10.60 -10.75 1.92
C HIS A 32 -10.37 -10.19 0.49
N TRP A 33 -9.25 -10.55 -0.15
CA TRP A 33 -8.91 -10.17 -1.51
C TRP A 33 -9.95 -10.48 -2.61
N PRO A 34 -10.83 -11.51 -2.52
CA PRO A 34 -11.82 -11.77 -3.57
C PRO A 34 -12.78 -10.62 -3.84
N PHE A 35 -12.95 -9.69 -2.88
CA PHE A 35 -13.93 -8.60 -2.95
C PHE A 35 -13.30 -7.20 -3.07
N VAL A 36 -12.05 -7.10 -3.55
CA VAL A 36 -11.37 -5.80 -3.68
C VAL A 36 -12.16 -4.80 -4.54
N ALA A 37 -12.89 -5.27 -5.56
CA ALA A 37 -13.73 -4.43 -6.40
C ALA A 37 -14.87 -3.75 -5.61
N SER A 38 -15.32 -4.33 -4.50
CA SER A 38 -16.31 -3.69 -3.61
C SER A 38 -15.77 -2.43 -2.93
N PHE A 39 -14.44 -2.27 -2.86
CA PHE A 39 -13.80 -1.07 -2.33
C PHE A 39 -13.53 -0.01 -3.41
N VAL A 40 -13.66 -0.36 -4.69
CA VAL A 40 -13.60 0.59 -5.81
C VAL A 40 -14.95 1.28 -5.90
N GLY A 41 -14.98 2.58 -5.59
CA GLY A 41 -16.20 3.39 -5.66
C GLY A 41 -15.92 4.79 -6.20
N GLY A 42 -17.00 5.56 -6.42
CA GLY A 42 -16.89 6.94 -6.91
C GLY A 42 -16.02 7.84 -6.03
N TRP A 43 -15.87 7.51 -4.75
CA TRP A 43 -15.00 8.19 -3.78
C TRP A 43 -13.53 8.31 -4.23
N VAL A 44 -13.05 7.39 -5.07
CA VAL A 44 -11.66 7.42 -5.58
C VAL A 44 -11.46 8.54 -6.60
N GLN A 45 -12.52 8.97 -7.28
CA GLN A 45 -12.49 10.03 -8.28
C GLN A 45 -13.05 11.37 -7.78
N MET A 46 -13.83 11.34 -6.69
CA MET A 46 -14.37 12.54 -6.04
C MET A 46 -13.28 13.50 -5.58
N GLY A 47 -13.62 14.79 -5.62
CA GLY A 47 -12.81 15.85 -5.03
C GLY A 47 -12.78 15.76 -3.50
N GLN A 48 -11.76 16.34 -2.87
CA GLN A 48 -11.64 16.33 -1.41
C GLN A 48 -12.79 17.09 -0.73
N ASP A 49 -13.29 18.16 -1.35
CA ASP A 49 -14.40 18.95 -0.82
C ASP A 49 -15.72 18.18 -0.89
N GLU A 50 -15.93 17.40 -1.95
CA GLU A 50 -17.11 16.53 -2.09
C GLU A 50 -17.08 15.41 -1.04
N LEU A 51 -15.93 14.76 -0.83
CA LEU A 51 -15.76 13.77 0.22
C LEU A 51 -16.00 14.36 1.61
N LYS A 52 -15.49 15.58 1.86
CA LYS A 52 -15.71 16.30 3.13
C LYS A 52 -17.19 16.60 3.34
N ALA A 53 -17.89 17.09 2.31
CA ALA A 53 -19.32 17.35 2.37
C ALA A 53 -20.12 16.08 2.65
N MET A 54 -19.75 14.93 2.06
CA MET A 54 -20.39 13.65 2.37
C MET A 54 -20.15 13.21 3.83
N CYS A 55 -18.95 13.42 4.36
CA CYS A 55 -18.64 13.13 5.77
C CYS A 55 -19.51 13.97 6.70
N GLU A 56 -19.60 15.28 6.44
CA GLU A 56 -20.41 16.23 7.21
C GLU A 56 -21.90 15.90 7.11
N ALA A 57 -22.40 15.58 5.92
CA ALA A 57 -23.78 15.15 5.72
C ALA A 57 -24.09 13.88 6.53
N THR A 58 -23.20 12.88 6.46
CA THR A 58 -23.37 11.60 7.17
C THR A 58 -23.31 11.76 8.69
N TYR A 59 -22.40 12.61 9.19
CA TYR A 59 -22.27 12.89 10.62
C TYR A 59 -23.52 13.55 11.21
N ASN A 60 -24.21 14.38 10.43
CA ASN A 60 -25.41 15.10 10.85
C ASN A 60 -26.72 14.33 10.58
N MET A 61 -26.66 13.12 10.01
CA MET A 61 -27.87 12.34 9.77
C MET A 61 -28.52 11.90 11.09
N PRO A 62 -29.86 11.99 11.21
CA PRO A 62 -30.55 11.42 12.36
C PRO A 62 -30.46 9.89 12.32
N PRO A 63 -30.47 9.21 13.48
CA PRO A 63 -30.54 7.76 13.53
C PRO A 63 -31.80 7.21 12.79
N PRO A 64 -31.70 6.04 12.14
CA PRO A 64 -30.53 5.16 12.06
C PRO A 64 -29.51 5.61 11.01
N CYS A 65 -28.24 5.68 11.40
CA CYS A 65 -27.14 5.96 10.48
C CYS A 65 -26.68 4.66 9.81
N PRO A 66 -26.78 4.52 8.48
CA PRO A 66 -26.39 3.29 7.78
C PRO A 66 -24.87 3.07 7.76
N ILE A 67 -24.07 4.12 7.98
CA ILE A 67 -22.61 4.09 7.95
C ILE A 67 -22.10 4.82 9.19
N ASP A 68 -21.14 4.22 9.90
CA ASP A 68 -20.42 4.89 10.98
C ASP A 68 -19.62 6.08 10.40
N PRO A 69 -19.86 7.33 10.86
CA PRO A 69 -19.12 8.48 10.39
C PRO A 69 -17.59 8.30 10.45
N ALA A 70 -17.06 7.58 11.45
CA ALA A 70 -15.61 7.36 11.60
C ALA A 70 -14.99 6.73 10.34
N ILE A 71 -15.71 5.80 9.69
CA ILE A 71 -15.25 5.13 8.46
C ILE A 71 -15.07 6.13 7.32
N LEU A 72 -15.99 7.09 7.18
CA LEU A 72 -15.90 8.12 6.14
C LEU A 72 -14.78 9.12 6.43
N PHE A 73 -14.58 9.49 7.69
CA PHE A 73 -13.48 10.37 8.09
C PHE A 73 -12.11 9.70 7.88
N ASP A 74 -11.98 8.40 8.15
CA ASP A 74 -10.77 7.63 7.84
C ASP A 74 -10.50 7.60 6.33
N LEU A 75 -11.55 7.39 5.52
CA LEU A 75 -11.45 7.45 4.05
C LEU A 75 -10.98 8.82 3.57
N LEU A 76 -11.59 9.90 4.07
CA LEU A 76 -11.18 11.27 3.75
C LEU A 76 -9.74 11.53 4.16
N ARG A 77 -9.31 11.04 5.34
CA ARG A 77 -7.95 11.17 5.83
C ARG A 77 -6.95 10.46 4.92
N ILE A 78 -7.23 9.22 4.53
CA ILE A 78 -6.41 8.46 3.58
C ILE A 78 -6.30 9.20 2.24
N ARG A 79 -7.43 9.68 1.71
CA ARG A 79 -7.43 10.40 0.43
C ARG A 79 -6.54 11.64 0.47
N ARG A 80 -6.64 12.44 1.53
CA ARG A 80 -5.78 13.60 1.75
C ARG A 80 -4.30 13.24 1.82
N LEU A 81 -3.95 12.18 2.55
CA LEU A 81 -2.56 11.73 2.68
C LEU A 81 -1.98 11.26 1.33
N VAL A 82 -2.77 10.55 0.52
CA VAL A 82 -2.35 10.09 -0.81
C VAL A 82 -2.21 11.25 -1.80
N ASP A 83 -3.14 12.21 -1.78
CA ASP A 83 -3.05 13.41 -2.63
C ASP A 83 -1.87 14.31 -2.21
N ASP A 84 -1.63 14.52 -0.91
CA ASP A 84 -0.46 15.21 -0.38
C ASP A 84 0.85 14.56 -0.87
N ALA A 85 0.92 13.22 -0.84
CA ALA A 85 2.07 12.48 -1.34
C ALA A 85 2.26 12.68 -2.84
N ALA A 86 1.17 12.63 -3.62
CA ALA A 86 1.21 12.86 -5.06
C ALA A 86 1.70 14.28 -5.40
N ASP A 87 1.27 15.29 -4.64
CA ASP A 87 1.73 16.66 -4.79
C ASP A 87 3.22 16.85 -4.48
N LEU A 88 3.73 16.19 -3.43
CA LEU A 88 5.16 16.20 -3.11
C LEU A 88 6.00 15.62 -4.26
N ILE A 89 5.53 14.53 -4.86
CA ILE A 89 6.20 13.91 -6.01
C ILE A 89 6.07 14.77 -7.27
N ARG A 90 4.91 15.37 -7.52
CA ARG A 90 4.73 16.29 -8.65
C ARG A 90 5.69 17.48 -8.54
N ARG A 91 5.81 18.10 -7.37
CA ARG A 91 6.78 19.20 -7.13
C ARG A 91 8.23 18.75 -7.35
N GLU A 92 8.55 17.52 -6.96
CA GLU A 92 9.86 16.93 -7.19
C GLU A 92 10.14 16.75 -8.69
N GLN A 93 9.16 16.26 -9.46
CA GLN A 93 9.27 16.04 -10.91
C GLN A 93 9.33 17.36 -11.71
N GLU A 94 8.49 18.35 -11.37
CA GLU A 94 8.51 19.69 -11.99
C GLU A 94 9.87 20.39 -11.80
N SER A 95 10.54 20.11 -10.68
CA SER A 95 11.86 20.66 -10.38
C SER A 95 12.99 19.97 -11.14
N GLN A 96 12.76 18.76 -11.67
CA GLN A 96 13.71 18.07 -12.56
C GLN A 96 13.54 18.52 -14.02
N SER A 97 12.33 18.88 -14.44
CA SER A 97 11.98 19.14 -15.84
C SER A 97 12.09 20.60 -16.28
N SER A 98 12.50 21.54 -15.41
CA SER A 98 12.60 22.97 -15.77
C SER A 98 13.80 23.26 -16.69
N PRO A 99 13.59 23.58 -17.99
CA PRO A 99 14.68 23.84 -18.94
C PRO A 99 15.12 25.31 -18.94
N PHE A 100 14.35 26.19 -18.30
CA PHE A 100 14.52 27.64 -18.32
C PHE A 100 14.64 28.17 -16.89
N GLY A 101 15.86 28.16 -16.34
CA GLY A 101 16.31 29.06 -15.27
C GLY A 101 15.57 29.06 -13.92
N ARG A 102 14.56 28.22 -13.71
CA ARG A 102 13.92 28.07 -12.40
C ARG A 102 14.80 27.16 -11.55
N GLU A 103 15.10 27.59 -10.32
CA GLU A 103 16.00 26.90 -9.39
C GLU A 103 15.69 25.39 -9.35
N THR A 104 16.57 24.59 -9.95
CA THR A 104 16.46 23.14 -9.86
C THR A 104 16.64 22.76 -8.39
N LEU A 105 15.64 22.09 -7.81
CA LEU A 105 15.75 21.65 -6.42
C LEU A 105 16.98 20.77 -6.28
N GLY A 106 17.87 21.08 -5.32
CA GLY A 106 19.04 20.27 -5.04
C GLY A 106 18.69 18.80 -4.77
N SER A 107 19.60 17.88 -5.09
CA SER A 107 19.37 16.44 -4.93
C SER A 107 18.88 16.05 -3.52
N GLY A 108 19.42 16.70 -2.48
CA GLY A 108 18.97 16.50 -1.10
C GLY A 108 17.54 16.95 -0.82
N ILE A 109 17.06 18.03 -1.46
CA ILE A 109 15.67 18.49 -1.32
C ILE A 109 14.73 17.48 -1.98
N ARG A 110 15.09 16.98 -3.17
CA ARG A 110 14.30 15.96 -3.87
C ARG A 110 14.21 14.66 -3.07
N ALA A 111 15.32 14.20 -2.51
CA ALA A 111 15.35 13.03 -1.62
C ALA A 111 14.44 13.24 -0.39
N ARG A 112 14.45 14.45 0.19
CA ARG A 112 13.56 14.82 1.30
C ARG A 112 12.09 14.81 0.91
N LEU A 113 11.73 15.35 -0.26
CA LEU A 113 10.35 15.32 -0.77
C LEU A 113 9.84 13.89 -0.94
N ARG A 114 10.67 13.00 -1.52
CA ARG A 114 10.33 11.57 -1.65
C ARG A 114 10.18 10.88 -0.28
N GLY A 115 11.06 11.21 0.67
CA GLY A 115 10.96 10.72 2.05
C GLY A 115 9.64 11.14 2.73
N GLN A 116 9.24 12.41 2.58
CA GLN A 116 7.97 12.92 3.08
C GLN A 116 6.77 12.25 2.41
N ALA A 117 6.83 12.00 1.10
CA ALA A 117 5.79 11.26 0.39
C ALA A 117 5.64 9.83 0.95
N CYS A 118 6.75 9.12 1.19
CA CYS A 118 6.70 7.80 1.82
C CYS A 118 6.14 7.83 3.25
N GLN A 119 6.45 8.88 4.02
CA GLN A 119 5.88 9.06 5.36
C GLN A 119 4.35 9.20 5.30
N LYS A 120 3.83 10.03 4.38
CA LYS A 120 2.39 10.22 4.16
C LYS A 120 1.69 8.93 3.75
N LEU A 121 2.28 8.19 2.81
CA LEU A 121 1.76 6.89 2.39
C LEU A 121 1.80 5.86 3.52
N SER A 122 2.88 5.83 4.31
CA SER A 122 3.01 4.93 5.45
C SER A 122 1.93 5.20 6.50
N GLU A 123 1.63 6.47 6.79
CA GLU A 123 0.50 6.87 7.63
C GLU A 123 -0.84 6.38 7.06
N ALA A 124 -1.08 6.58 5.76
CA ALA A 124 -2.31 6.13 5.11
C ALA A 124 -2.49 4.60 5.18
N TYR A 125 -1.43 3.84 4.94
CA TYR A 125 -1.43 2.38 5.05
C TYR A 125 -1.67 1.90 6.50
N ARG A 126 -1.29 2.67 7.52
CA ARG A 126 -1.57 2.34 8.94
C ARG A 126 -3.05 2.54 9.30
N ILE A 127 -3.75 3.45 8.61
CA ILE A 127 -5.21 3.63 8.81
C ILE A 127 -5.96 2.47 8.16
N ASN A 128 -5.76 2.26 6.86
CA ASN A 128 -6.42 1.16 6.15
C ASN A 128 -5.64 0.75 4.90
N GLU A 129 -5.11 -0.47 4.93
CA GLU A 129 -4.30 -1.05 3.87
C GLU A 129 -5.05 -1.13 2.52
N THR A 130 -6.34 -1.46 2.56
CA THR A 130 -7.18 -1.65 1.36
C THR A 130 -7.57 -0.31 0.74
N LEU A 131 -8.06 0.63 1.54
CA LEU A 131 -8.46 1.96 1.05
C LEU A 131 -7.25 2.73 0.52
N CYS A 132 -6.10 2.65 1.20
CA CYS A 132 -4.87 3.28 0.73
C CYS A 132 -4.46 2.74 -0.65
N SER A 133 -4.47 1.42 -0.83
CA SER A 133 -4.15 0.82 -2.13
C SER A 133 -5.12 1.23 -3.23
N MET A 134 -6.43 1.28 -2.97
CA MET A 134 -7.41 1.75 -3.96
C MET A 134 -7.22 3.23 -4.32
N ALA A 135 -6.90 4.06 -3.33
CA ALA A 135 -6.58 5.47 -3.55
C ALA A 135 -5.30 5.66 -4.38
N MET A 136 -4.35 4.72 -4.26
CA MET A 136 -3.10 4.70 -5.04
C MET A 136 -3.25 4.12 -6.46
N THR A 137 -4.25 3.29 -6.74
CA THR A 137 -4.42 2.61 -8.05
C THR A 137 -4.37 3.57 -9.25
N PHE A 138 -4.92 4.77 -9.11
CA PHE A 138 -4.97 5.78 -10.17
C PHE A 138 -3.93 6.90 -9.99
N ARG A 139 -2.86 6.65 -9.22
CA ARG A 139 -1.78 7.60 -8.94
C ARG A 139 -0.45 7.02 -9.40
N SER A 140 -0.29 6.85 -10.71
CA SER A 140 0.90 6.24 -11.31
C SER A 140 2.22 6.94 -10.95
N SER A 141 2.19 8.24 -10.62
CA SER A 141 3.36 8.98 -10.14
C SER A 141 3.93 8.45 -8.82
N LEU A 142 3.13 7.71 -8.04
CA LEU A 142 3.53 7.15 -6.76
C LEU A 142 4.13 5.74 -6.87
N ASP A 143 4.11 5.14 -8.05
CA ASP A 143 4.40 3.71 -8.23
C ASP A 143 5.82 3.30 -7.85
N GLU A 144 6.78 4.19 -8.10
CA GLU A 144 8.20 3.93 -7.86
C GLU A 144 8.75 4.67 -6.63
N VAL A 145 7.91 5.42 -5.91
CA VAL A 145 8.40 6.33 -4.86
C VAL A 145 9.12 5.58 -3.75
N SER A 146 8.55 4.48 -3.28
CA SER A 146 9.08 3.67 -2.19
C SER A 146 10.40 3.00 -2.58
N ALA A 147 10.45 2.40 -3.78
CA ALA A 147 11.65 1.78 -4.32
C ALA A 147 12.81 2.78 -4.48
N ARG A 148 12.53 4.01 -4.95
CA ARG A 148 13.53 5.07 -5.06
C ARG A 148 14.06 5.49 -3.68
N VAL A 149 13.19 5.63 -2.68
CA VAL A 149 13.63 6.00 -1.31
C VAL A 149 14.41 4.87 -0.66
N VAL A 150 14.02 3.61 -0.85
CA VAL A 150 14.77 2.46 -0.31
C VAL A 150 16.16 2.35 -0.96
N LYS A 151 16.28 2.65 -2.26
CA LYS A 151 17.57 2.69 -2.96
C LYS A 151 18.50 3.78 -2.38
N GLU A 152 17.96 4.95 -2.05
CA GLU A 152 18.74 6.07 -1.50
C GLU A 152 19.05 5.90 -0.01
N ASN A 153 18.08 5.39 0.76
CA ASN A 153 18.21 5.15 2.18
C ASN A 153 17.57 3.79 2.55
N PRO A 154 18.37 2.71 2.53
CA PRO A 154 17.90 1.37 2.90
C PRO A 154 17.46 1.24 4.36
N ALA A 155 17.70 2.22 5.23
CA ALA A 155 17.24 2.20 6.62
C ALA A 155 15.85 2.86 6.80
N ASN A 156 15.28 3.47 5.76
CA ASN A 156 13.98 4.14 5.86
C ASN A 156 12.84 3.13 6.09
N VAL A 157 12.27 3.15 7.29
CA VAL A 157 11.22 2.21 7.72
C VAL A 157 9.89 2.48 7.01
N ASP A 158 9.54 3.74 6.79
CA ASP A 158 8.29 4.11 6.12
C ASP A 158 8.30 3.68 4.65
N ALA A 159 9.42 3.86 3.96
CA ALA A 159 9.57 3.45 2.56
C ALA A 159 9.48 1.92 2.41
N LYS A 160 10.13 1.16 3.31
CA LYS A 160 9.99 -0.30 3.36
C LYS A 160 8.55 -0.73 3.62
N TYR A 161 7.87 -0.08 4.56
CA TYR A 161 6.48 -0.36 4.89
C TYR A 161 5.61 -0.18 3.63
N VAL A 162 5.68 0.98 2.98
CA VAL A 162 4.95 1.28 1.75
C VAL A 162 5.28 0.27 0.65
N GLN A 163 6.56 -0.03 0.43
CA GLN A 163 6.99 -0.98 -0.60
C GLN A 163 6.35 -2.36 -0.41
N VAL A 164 6.28 -2.86 0.83
CA VAL A 164 5.69 -4.18 1.08
C VAL A 164 4.19 -4.21 0.76
N PHE A 165 3.41 -3.21 1.15
CA PHE A 165 1.98 -3.20 0.81
C PHE A 165 1.74 -2.94 -0.68
N TYR A 166 2.60 -2.14 -1.29
CA TYR A 166 2.53 -1.88 -2.72
C TYR A 166 2.72 -3.17 -3.54
N GLU A 167 3.72 -3.99 -3.21
CA GLU A 167 4.03 -5.23 -3.92
C GLU A 167 3.00 -6.35 -3.64
N LYS A 168 2.45 -6.40 -2.42
CA LYS A 168 1.56 -7.48 -1.99
C LYS A 168 0.10 -7.33 -2.43
N ILE A 169 -0.30 -6.16 -2.94
CA ILE A 169 -1.69 -5.84 -3.27
C ILE A 169 -1.87 -5.87 -4.80
N PRO A 170 -2.56 -6.88 -5.36
CA PRO A 170 -2.78 -6.97 -6.79
C PRO A 170 -3.65 -5.80 -7.26
N ARG A 171 -3.08 -4.89 -8.06
CA ARG A 171 -3.80 -3.73 -8.62
C ARG A 171 -4.75 -4.10 -9.77
N ASN A 172 -4.49 -5.22 -10.44
CA ASN A 172 -5.13 -5.60 -11.70
C ASN A 172 -5.99 -6.86 -11.61
N THR A 173 -6.21 -7.40 -10.41
CA THR A 173 -7.05 -8.59 -10.26
C THR A 173 -8.49 -8.16 -10.09
N LEU A 174 -9.28 -8.30 -11.16
CA LEU A 174 -10.74 -8.23 -11.11
C LEU A 174 -11.24 -9.17 -10.01
N ALA A 175 -12.09 -8.64 -9.12
CA ALA A 175 -12.72 -9.43 -8.07
C ALA A 175 -13.42 -10.66 -8.68
N ALA A 176 -13.30 -11.80 -8.00
CA ALA A 176 -14.15 -12.93 -8.31
C ALA A 176 -15.60 -12.54 -7.96
N SER A 177 -16.55 -12.71 -8.88
CA SER A 177 -17.96 -12.48 -8.58
C SER A 177 -18.42 -13.47 -7.51
N THR A 178 -19.19 -12.99 -6.54
CA THR A 178 -19.87 -13.87 -5.58
C THR A 178 -21.07 -14.49 -6.28
N THR A 179 -21.30 -15.79 -6.08
CA THR A 179 -22.54 -16.42 -6.55
C THR A 179 -23.71 -15.83 -5.74
N LEU A 180 -24.87 -15.64 -6.37
CA LEU A 180 -26.08 -15.20 -5.66
C LEU A 180 -26.82 -16.37 -5.01
N GLU A 181 -26.18 -17.54 -4.94
CA GLU A 181 -26.77 -18.71 -4.32
C GLU A 181 -26.92 -18.46 -2.82
N PRO A 182 -28.09 -18.75 -2.22
CA PRO A 182 -28.28 -18.63 -0.78
C PRO A 182 -27.30 -19.57 -0.05
N LEU A 183 -26.80 -19.13 1.12
CA LEU A 183 -26.12 -20.04 2.03
C LEU A 183 -27.15 -21.05 2.54
N ASN A 184 -27.03 -22.29 2.09
CA ASN A 184 -27.78 -23.44 2.63
C ASN A 184 -27.36 -23.74 4.08
#